data_AF-A0AA41VSZ8-F1
#
_entry.id   AF-A0AA41VSZ8-F1
#
_cell.length_a   1.000
_cell.length_b   1.000
_cell.length_c   1.000
_cell.angle_alpha   90.00
_cell.angle_beta   90.00
_cell.angle_gamma   90.00
#
_symmetry.space_group_name_H-M   'P 1'
#
loop_
_entity.id
_entity.type
_entity.pdbx_description
1 polymer ?
#
loop_
_entity_poly.entity_id
_entity_poly.type
_entity_poly.pdbx_seq_one_letter_code
_entity_poly.pdbx_strand_id
1 'polypeptide(L)'
;MSASAFLDQVRMKIMVMMFDNREVGALMKTPLTTHYEEKLQSLSDEGLAWPVNRASTTIYEVLSDKSSHTVNLENRTCTCQRWRVYGFPCSHALAAMHKGR
;
A
#
# COMPACT_ATOMS: atom_id res chain seq x y z
N MET A 1 5.58 41.66 1.11
CA MET A 1 4.77 40.87 0.15
C MET A 1 3.32 40.98 0.56
N SER A 2 2.40 41.25 -0.37
CA SER A 2 0.97 41.22 -0.08
C SER A 2 0.48 39.78 0.06
N ALA A 3 -0.63 39.58 0.78
CA ALA A 3 -1.26 38.27 0.89
C ALA A 3 -1.64 37.70 -0.50
N SER A 4 -2.07 38.55 -1.43
CA SER A 4 -2.37 38.16 -2.81
C SER A 4 -1.15 37.59 -3.54
N ALA A 5 0.00 38.26 -3.46
CA ALA A 5 1.23 37.83 -4.13
C ALA A 5 1.75 36.49 -3.58
N PHE A 6 1.53 36.20 -2.29
CA PHE A 6 1.87 34.90 -1.70
C PHE A 6 0.92 33.79 -2.17
N LEU A 7 -0.39 34.06 -2.18
CA LEU A 7 -1.39 33.10 -2.67
C LEU A 7 -1.17 32.76 -4.14
N ASP A 8 -0.79 33.73 -4.97
CA ASP A 8 -0.47 33.50 -6.38
C ASP A 8 0.76 32.60 -6.55
N GLN A 9 1.81 32.76 -5.73
CA GLN A 9 2.98 31.87 -5.76
C GLN A 9 2.62 30.43 -5.36
N VAL A 10 1.78 30.25 -4.34
CA VAL A 10 1.29 28.93 -3.94
C VAL A 10 0.47 28.30 -5.07
N ARG A 11 -0.43 29.08 -5.68
CA ARG A 11 -1.24 28.63 -6.83
C ARG A 11 -0.35 28.19 -8.00
N MET A 12 0.69 28.95 -8.33
CA MET A 12 1.65 28.60 -9.39
C MET A 12 2.37 27.28 -9.08
N LYS A 13 2.85 27.08 -7.85
CA LYS A 13 3.48 25.82 -7.45
C LYS A 13 2.53 24.61 -7.55
N ILE A 14 1.28 24.79 -7.12
CA ILE A 14 0.26 23.74 -7.25
C ILE A 14 -0.02 23.43 -8.72
N MET A 15 -0.12 24.45 -9.57
CA MET A 15 -0.37 24.27 -11.01
C MET A 15 0.76 23.47 -11.69
N VAL A 16 2.02 23.80 -11.39
CA VAL A 16 3.18 23.03 -11.90
C VAL A 16 3.13 21.59 -11.40
N MET A 17 2.92 21.38 -10.09
CA MET A 17 2.79 20.04 -9.52
C MET A 17 1.65 19.24 -10.16
N MET A 18 0.51 19.88 -10.45
CA MET A 18 -0.63 19.23 -11.12
C MET A 18 -0.30 18.84 -12.56
N PHE A 19 0.44 19.68 -13.28
CA PHE A 19 0.90 19.36 -14.63
C PHE A 19 1.86 18.16 -14.63
N ASP A 20 2.87 18.19 -13.76
CA ASP A 20 3.84 17.09 -13.63
C ASP A 20 3.15 15.78 -13.22
N ASN A 21 2.24 15.84 -12.25
CA ASN A 21 1.44 14.68 -11.84
C ASN A 21 0.56 14.13 -12.98
N ARG A 22 0.05 14.99 -13.86
CA ARG A 22 -0.75 14.58 -15.02
C ARG A 22 0.12 13.86 -16.05
N GLU A 23 1.31 14.39 -16.35
CA GLU A 23 2.26 13.78 -17.28
C GLU A 23 2.69 12.40 -16.77
N VAL A 24 3.08 12.31 -15.49
CA VAL A 24 3.43 11.03 -14.84
C VAL A 24 2.24 10.08 -14.85
N GLY A 25 1.04 10.56 -14.48
CA GLY A 25 -0.19 9.77 -14.45
C GLY A 25 -0.59 9.21 -15.83
N ALA A 26 -0.33 9.94 -16.91
CA ALA A 26 -0.59 9.49 -18.27
C ALA A 26 0.31 8.30 -18.70
N LEU A 27 1.47 8.14 -18.05
CA LEU A 27 2.41 7.05 -18.31
C LEU A 27 2.19 5.83 -17.41
N MET A 28 1.40 5.97 -16.34
CA MET A 28 1.13 4.88 -15.39
C MET A 28 0.32 3.77 -16.06
N LYS A 29 0.78 2.53 -15.90
CA LYS A 29 0.13 1.33 -16.46
C LYS A 29 -0.79 0.63 -15.47
N THR A 30 -0.66 0.96 -14.19
CA THR A 30 -1.49 0.42 -13.12
C THR A 30 -2.10 1.55 -12.30
N PRO A 31 -3.09 1.25 -11.44
CA PRO A 31 -3.65 2.25 -10.53
C PRO A 31 -2.67 2.77 -9.46
N LEU A 32 -1.49 2.17 -9.30
CA LEU A 32 -0.50 2.56 -8.31
C LEU A 32 0.58 3.45 -8.95
N THR A 33 1.06 4.43 -8.19
CA THR A 33 2.29 5.15 -8.55
C THR A 33 3.49 4.21 -8.49
N THR A 34 4.54 4.45 -9.27
CA THR A 34 5.80 3.68 -9.24
C THR A 34 6.31 3.41 -7.82
N HIS A 35 6.33 4.41 -6.94
CA HIS A 35 6.77 4.23 -5.55
C HIS A 35 5.95 3.17 -4.79
N TYR A 36 4.63 3.14 -4.99
CA TYR A 36 3.75 2.17 -4.34
C TYR A 36 3.79 0.80 -5.03
N GLU A 37 4.10 0.73 -6.33
CA GLU A 37 4.39 -0.55 -7.01
C GLU A 37 5.65 -1.20 -6.45
N GLU A 38 6.74 -0.44 -6.31
CA GLU A 38 7.99 -0.91 -5.69
C GLU A 38 7.79 -1.34 -4.23
N LYS A 39 6.99 -0.56 -3.49
CA LYS A 39 6.61 -0.90 -2.11
C LYS A 39 5.76 -2.17 -2.04
N LEU A 40 4.83 -2.36 -2.98
CA LEU A 40 4.01 -3.57 -3.05
C LEU A 40 4.89 -4.80 -3.32
N GLN A 41 5.82 -4.68 -4.28
CA GLN A 41 6.74 -5.76 -4.65
C GLN A 41 7.63 -6.15 -3.47
N SER A 42 8.31 -5.19 -2.84
CA SER A 42 9.18 -5.45 -1.68
C SER A 42 8.46 -6.11 -0.51
N LEU A 43 7.23 -5.67 -0.18
CA LEU A 43 6.42 -6.29 0.86
C LEU A 43 5.92 -7.69 0.47
N SER A 44 5.66 -7.92 -0.82
CA SER A 44 5.30 -9.24 -1.35
C SER A 44 6.49 -10.20 -1.25
N ASP A 45 7.68 -9.73 -1.60
CA ASP A 45 8.92 -10.52 -1.54
C ASP A 45 9.28 -10.90 -0.08
N GLU A 46 9.09 -9.96 0.87
CA GLU A 46 9.27 -10.20 2.30
C GLU A 46 8.41 -11.37 2.80
N GLY A 47 7.15 -11.45 2.36
CA GLY A 47 6.20 -12.47 2.80
C GLY A 47 6.19 -13.76 1.97
N LEU A 48 6.97 -13.85 0.89
CA LEU A 48 6.86 -14.90 -0.12
C LEU A 48 7.13 -16.31 0.45
N ALA A 49 8.09 -16.41 1.38
CA ALA A 49 8.52 -17.67 1.96
C ALA A 49 7.73 -18.07 3.22
N TRP A 50 6.87 -17.20 3.74
CA TRP A 50 6.18 -17.46 5.01
C TRP A 50 5.09 -18.52 4.84
N PRO A 51 5.01 -19.49 5.77
CA PRO A 51 3.88 -20.40 5.84
C PRO A 51 2.58 -19.64 6.09
N VAL A 52 1.53 -20.00 5.35
CA VAL A 52 0.20 -19.42 5.49
C VAL A 52 -0.80 -20.54 5.72
N ASN A 53 -1.45 -20.51 6.89
CA ASN A 53 -2.51 -21.43 7.26
C ASN A 53 -3.86 -20.74 7.04
N ARG A 54 -4.76 -21.38 6.29
CA ARG A 54 -6.12 -20.87 6.10
C ARG A 54 -7.00 -21.33 7.25
N ALA A 55 -7.55 -20.39 8.00
CA ALA A 55 -8.50 -20.67 9.09
C ALA A 55 -9.96 -20.62 8.62
N SER A 56 -10.28 -19.75 7.66
CA SER A 56 -11.62 -19.65 7.05
C SER A 56 -11.54 -19.13 5.62
N THR A 57 -12.68 -18.81 4.99
CA THR A 57 -12.73 -18.21 3.66
C THR A 57 -11.90 -16.94 3.58
N THR A 58 -11.93 -16.11 4.63
CA THR A 58 -11.36 -14.76 4.67
C THR A 58 -10.29 -14.58 5.75
N ILE A 59 -10.11 -15.55 6.66
CA ILE A 59 -9.16 -15.48 7.77
C ILE A 59 -7.99 -16.44 7.55
N TYR A 60 -6.78 -15.91 7.71
CA TYR A 60 -5.52 -16.60 7.53
C TYR A 60 -4.60 -16.34 8.72
N GLU A 61 -3.78 -17.32 9.08
CA GLU A 61 -2.64 -17.15 9.97
C GLU A 61 -1.36 -17.20 9.13
N VAL A 62 -0.51 -16.18 9.27
CA VAL A 62 0.77 -16.09 8.58
C VAL A 62 1.88 -16.23 9.61
N LEU A 63 2.77 -17.22 9.43
CA LEU A 63 3.90 -17.46 10.31
C LEU A 63 5.13 -16.75 9.76
N SER A 64 5.42 -15.57 10.30
CA SER A 64 6.67 -14.84 10.02
C SER A 64 7.81 -15.36 10.92
N ASP A 65 9.04 -14.96 10.62
CA ASP A 65 10.26 -15.44 11.30
C ASP A 65 10.22 -15.33 12.83
N LYS A 66 9.51 -14.34 13.38
CA LYS A 66 9.51 -14.02 14.83
C LYS A 66 8.13 -14.16 15.49
N SER A 67 7.06 -14.22 14.71
CA SER A 67 5.69 -14.19 15.23
C SER A 67 4.66 -14.70 14.22
N SER A 68 3.52 -15.20 14.69
CA SER A 68 2.36 -15.44 13.84
C SER A 68 1.42 -14.23 13.84
N HIS A 69 0.78 -14.00 12.69
CA HIS A 69 -0.14 -12.91 12.49
C HIS A 69 -1.43 -13.37 11.82
N THR A 70 -2.55 -13.16 12.50
CA THR A 70 -3.88 -13.32 11.88
C THR A 70 -4.16 -12.17 10.91
N VAL A 71 -4.58 -12.51 9.70
CA VAL A 71 -5.02 -11.62 8.63
C VAL A 71 -6.49 -11.91 8.36
N ASN A 72 -7.30 -10.86 8.26
CA ASN A 72 -8.68 -10.95 7.79
C ASN A 72 -8.82 -10.12 6.52
N LEU A 73 -9.01 -10.80 5.38
CA LEU A 73 -9.08 -10.18 4.05
C LEU A 73 -10.40 -9.41 3.83
N GLU A 74 -11.48 -9.83 4.45
CA GLU A 74 -12.80 -9.18 4.37
C GLU A 74 -12.79 -7.84 5.09
N ASN A 75 -12.30 -7.83 6.32
CA ASN A 75 -12.17 -6.62 7.15
C ASN A 75 -10.91 -5.81 6.83
N ARG A 76 -10.03 -6.30 5.94
CA ARG A 76 -8.76 -5.68 5.56
C ARG A 76 -7.87 -5.37 6.78
N THR A 77 -7.77 -6.34 7.69
CA THR A 77 -6.99 -6.19 8.92
C THR A 77 -5.88 -7.23 9.03
N CYS A 78 -4.84 -6.87 9.79
CA CYS A 78 -3.84 -7.78 10.27
C CYS A 78 -3.53 -7.44 11.73
N THR A 79 -3.23 -8.44 12.55
CA THR A 79 -2.82 -8.24 13.96
C THR A 79 -1.60 -7.34 14.11
N CYS A 80 -0.73 -7.24 13.09
CA CYS A 80 0.37 -6.25 13.07
C CYS A 80 -0.10 -4.78 12.94
N GLN A 81 -1.41 -4.54 12.79
CA GLN A 81 -2.08 -3.23 12.68
C GLN A 81 -1.72 -2.36 11.46
N ARG A 82 -0.64 -2.68 10.73
CA ARG A 82 -0.16 -1.87 9.60
C ARG A 82 -1.22 -1.65 8.53
N TRP A 83 -1.99 -2.68 8.15
CA TRP A 83 -3.02 -2.51 7.11
C TRP A 83 -4.13 -1.54 7.55
N ARG A 84 -4.57 -1.65 8.81
CA ARG A 84 -5.56 -0.73 9.37
C ARG A 84 -5.05 0.70 9.45
N VAL A 85 -3.80 0.90 9.86
CA VAL A 85 -3.21 2.23 10.07
C VAL A 85 -2.90 2.92 8.74
N TYR A 86 -2.28 2.22 7.80
CA TYR A 86 -1.81 2.81 6.55
C TYR A 86 -2.82 2.71 5.40
N GLY A 87 -3.88 1.92 5.55
CA GLY A 87 -4.82 1.62 4.46
C GLY A 87 -4.21 0.78 3.33
N PHE A 88 -2.97 0.32 3.49
CA PHE A 88 -2.21 -0.43 2.49
C PHE A 88 -1.83 -1.82 3.04
N PRO A 89 -1.97 -2.91 2.26
CA PRO A 89 -1.64 -4.25 2.73
C PRO A 89 -0.19 -4.34 3.23
N CYS A 90 0.00 -4.92 4.41
CA CYS A 90 1.33 -5.30 4.90
C CYS A 90 1.83 -6.61 4.25
N SER A 91 3.10 -6.96 4.44
CA SER A 91 3.70 -8.22 3.97
C SER A 91 2.86 -9.46 4.35
N HIS A 92 2.36 -9.55 5.59
CA HIS A 92 1.46 -10.65 6.01
C HIS A 92 0.17 -10.71 5.17
N ALA A 93 -0.42 -9.54 4.88
CA ALA A 93 -1.65 -9.46 4.11
C ALA A 93 -1.43 -9.91 2.66
N LEU A 94 -0.32 -9.49 2.07
CA LEU A 94 0.07 -9.89 0.71
C LEU A 94 0.35 -11.40 0.64
N ALA A 95 1.04 -11.96 1.63
CA ALA A 95 1.25 -13.41 1.73
C ALA A 95 -0.09 -14.18 1.77
N ALA A 96 -1.04 -13.72 2.59
CA ALA A 96 -2.38 -14.30 2.64
C ALA A 96 -3.15 -14.18 1.32
N MET A 97 -3.09 -13.03 0.65
CA MET A 97 -3.72 -12.81 -0.66
C MET A 97 -3.15 -13.73 -1.75
N HIS A 98 -1.83 -13.93 -1.74
CA HIS A 98 -1.17 -14.77 -2.74
C HIS A 98 -1.54 -16.25 -2.61
N LYS A 99 -1.78 -16.74 -1.38
CA LYS A 99 -2.16 -18.13 -1.10
C LYS A 99 -3.67 -18.40 -1.18
N GLY A 100 -4.50 -17.36 -1.14
CA GLY A 100 -5.96 -17.46 -1.27
C GLY A 100 -6.46 -17.53 -2.72
N ARG A 101 -5.56 -17.63 -3.70
CA ARG A 101 -5.86 -17.73 -5.14
C ARG A 101 -5.92 -19.18 -5.61
#